data_AF-A0A6L8KAC9-F1
#
_entry.id   AF-A0A6L8KAC9-F1
#
_cell.length_a   1.000
_cell.length_b   1.000
_cell.length_c   1.000
_cell.angle_alpha   90.00
_cell.angle_beta   90.00
_cell.angle_gamma   90.00
#
_symmetry.space_group_name_H-M   'P 1'
#
loop_
_entity.id
_entity.type
_entity.pdbx_description
1 polymer ?
#
loop_
_entity_poly.entity_id
_entity_poly.type
_entity_poly.pdbx_seq_one_letter_code
_entity_poly.pdbx_strand_id
1 'polypeptide(L)'
;MGWTDAYNYLRNGAAKLASNDAPRTDGDLPLGARIGSVVGIQQSPLLRAVADGSLIALPDANETRIVAVSQLRLKQAGGLYRYYLDTGDRDQQEKFLQIYQNASGEVSEIMYCTQLARVIPETAEEQDAYTGQSGSGLGDRSYTLSRQQLDDPALDLELVFGASQGLDYWRDAGDQQAPFVSPFTGTETRLDDASGQTGLRQEMYFMPYVRQLRGGGNEYLLITTEIVHSVNGDRSKRGIHVDFVIGIPVEQQRIVIQ
;
A
#
# COMPACT_ATOMS: atom_id res chain seq x y z
N MET A 1 54.91 19.89 10.87
CA MET A 1 53.82 19.38 10.00
C MET A 1 53.78 20.24 8.76
N GLY A 2 54.14 19.67 7.61
CA GLY A 2 54.33 20.42 6.38
C GLY A 2 52.99 20.72 5.70
N TRP A 3 52.92 21.80 4.92
CA TRP A 3 51.74 22.15 4.11
C TRP A 3 51.27 21.01 3.18
N THR A 4 52.17 20.10 2.81
CA THR A 4 51.89 18.89 2.03
C THR A 4 51.08 17.84 2.81
N ASP A 5 51.25 17.76 4.14
CA ASP A 5 50.49 16.85 5.00
C ASP A 5 49.05 17.33 5.20
N ALA A 6 48.85 18.66 5.27
CA ALA A 6 47.52 19.27 5.37
C ALA A 6 46.72 19.05 4.07
N TYR A 7 47.36 19.14 2.91
CA TYR A 7 46.72 18.89 1.61
C TYR A 7 46.36 17.42 1.41
N ASN A 8 47.22 16.49 1.85
CA ASN A 8 46.92 15.06 1.81
C ASN A 8 45.84 14.67 2.83
N TYR A 9 45.79 15.31 4.00
CA TYR A 9 44.71 15.12 4.98
C TYR A 9 43.37 15.66 4.47
N LEU A 10 43.35 16.80 3.77
CA LEU A 10 42.16 17.34 3.13
C LEU A 10 41.71 16.49 1.92
N ARG A 11 42.64 15.95 1.14
CA ARG A 11 42.32 15.11 -0.03
C ARG A 11 41.85 13.70 0.38
N ASN A 12 42.49 13.09 1.38
CA ASN A 12 42.07 11.80 1.94
C ASN A 12 40.87 11.92 2.88
N GLY A 13 40.71 13.07 3.54
CA GLY A 13 39.52 13.43 4.31
C GLY A 13 38.32 13.71 3.43
N ALA A 14 38.50 14.42 2.30
CA ALA A 14 37.47 14.61 1.28
C ALA A 14 37.13 13.30 0.55
N ALA A 15 38.09 12.40 0.32
CA ALA A 15 37.81 11.07 -0.23
C ALA A 15 37.07 10.15 0.76
N LYS A 16 37.28 10.29 2.08
CA LYS A 16 36.50 9.60 3.13
C LYS A 16 35.13 10.24 3.40
N LEU A 17 34.98 11.54 3.16
CA LEU A 17 33.67 12.22 3.18
C LEU A 17 32.89 12.01 1.87
N ALA A 18 33.56 11.54 0.82
CA ALA A 18 32.95 11.14 -0.45
C ALA A 18 32.55 9.66 -0.51
N SER A 19 32.79 8.85 0.54
CA SER A 19 31.99 7.64 0.75
C SER A 19 30.64 8.07 1.33
N ASN A 20 29.81 8.57 0.43
CA ASN A 20 28.51 9.19 0.69
C ASN A 20 27.43 8.12 0.92
N ASP A 21 27.75 7.04 1.65
CA ASP A 21 26.73 6.11 2.12
C ASP A 21 26.28 6.60 3.49
N ALA A 22 25.35 7.56 3.48
CA ALA A 22 24.50 7.74 4.65
C ALA A 22 23.96 6.35 5.04
N PRO A 23 23.94 6.01 6.34
CA PRO A 23 23.47 4.70 6.77
C PRO A 23 22.06 4.47 6.24
N ARG A 24 21.87 3.38 5.49
CA ARG A 24 20.58 3.02 4.93
C ARG A 24 19.59 2.74 6.05
N THR A 25 18.36 3.21 5.90
CA THR A 25 17.28 3.05 6.87
C THR A 25 16.21 2.07 6.41
N ASP A 26 16.29 1.61 5.17
CA ASP A 26 15.41 0.61 4.54
C ASP A 26 15.95 -0.83 4.63
N GLY A 27 16.76 -1.11 5.66
CA GLY A 27 17.28 -2.45 5.95
C GLY A 27 16.27 -3.35 6.66
N ASP A 28 16.55 -4.66 6.68
CA ASP A 28 15.83 -5.69 7.44
C ASP A 28 14.33 -5.84 7.10
N LEU A 29 13.92 -5.45 5.89
CA LEU A 29 12.57 -5.69 5.41
C LEU A 29 12.39 -7.17 5.01
N PRO A 30 11.17 -7.73 5.17
CA PRO A 30 10.85 -9.06 4.68
C PRO A 30 11.30 -9.30 3.23
N LEU A 31 11.67 -10.56 2.94
CA LEU A 31 12.16 -10.98 1.62
C LEU A 31 13.45 -10.27 1.16
N GLY A 32 14.15 -9.56 2.05
CA GLY A 32 15.35 -8.80 1.70
C GLY A 32 15.05 -7.57 0.83
N ALA A 33 13.81 -7.10 0.84
CA ALA A 33 13.39 -5.93 0.08
C ALA A 33 14.12 -4.67 0.56
N ARG A 34 14.27 -3.71 -0.36
CA ARG A 34 14.80 -2.37 -0.12
C ARG A 34 14.42 -1.45 -1.26
N ILE A 35 14.50 -0.14 -1.05
CA ILE A 35 14.32 0.84 -2.12
C ILE A 35 15.39 0.62 -3.18
N GLY A 36 14.94 0.52 -4.43
CA GLY A 36 15.73 0.20 -5.61
C GLY A 36 15.75 -1.28 -5.99
N SER A 37 15.26 -2.19 -5.14
CA SER A 37 15.19 -3.61 -5.45
C SER A 37 14.29 -3.89 -6.66
N VAL A 38 14.70 -4.88 -7.45
CA VAL A 38 13.95 -5.33 -8.62
C VAL A 38 12.95 -6.39 -8.19
N VAL A 39 11.69 -6.24 -8.58
CA VAL A 39 10.57 -7.13 -8.28
C VAL A 39 10.14 -7.85 -9.56
N GLY A 40 10.18 -9.17 -9.53
CA GLY A 40 9.56 -10.04 -10.51
C GLY A 40 8.28 -10.64 -9.94
N ILE A 41 7.15 -10.40 -10.60
CA ILE A 41 5.85 -11.00 -10.26
C ILE A 41 5.45 -11.93 -11.41
N GLN A 42 5.23 -13.21 -11.13
CA GLN A 42 4.59 -14.08 -12.11
C GLN A 42 3.13 -13.64 -12.30
N GLN A 43 2.80 -13.04 -13.44
CA GLN A 43 1.50 -12.40 -13.69
C GLN A 43 0.31 -13.36 -13.83
N SER A 44 0.52 -14.69 -13.90
CA SER A 44 -0.56 -15.66 -14.15
C SER A 44 -1.75 -15.59 -13.17
N PRO A 45 -1.58 -15.33 -11.86
CA PRO A 45 -2.72 -15.11 -10.95
C PRO A 45 -3.48 -13.83 -11.27
N LEU A 46 -2.78 -12.73 -11.60
CA LEU A 46 -3.38 -11.44 -11.90
C LEU A 46 -4.17 -11.49 -13.23
N LEU A 47 -3.60 -12.11 -14.25
CA LEU A 47 -4.26 -12.29 -15.55
C LEU A 47 -5.54 -13.12 -15.42
N ARG A 48 -5.54 -14.16 -14.55
CA ARG A 48 -6.75 -14.94 -14.26
C ARG A 48 -7.79 -14.09 -13.53
N ALA A 49 -7.38 -13.33 -12.51
CA ALA A 49 -8.28 -12.43 -11.80
C ALA A 49 -8.96 -11.44 -12.75
N VAL A 50 -8.20 -10.79 -13.65
CA VAL A 50 -8.75 -9.86 -14.66
C VAL A 50 -9.76 -10.58 -15.57
N ALA A 51 -9.41 -11.76 -16.10
CA ALA A 51 -10.31 -12.55 -16.94
C ALA A 51 -11.60 -12.97 -16.21
N ASP A 52 -11.55 -13.08 -14.88
CA ASP A 52 -12.68 -13.43 -14.02
C ASP A 52 -13.49 -12.21 -13.52
N GLY A 53 -13.16 -11.00 -13.99
CA GLY A 53 -13.88 -9.76 -13.66
C GLY A 53 -13.32 -8.98 -12.47
N SER A 54 -12.02 -9.10 -12.20
CA SER A 54 -11.31 -8.28 -11.23
C SER A 54 -11.14 -6.83 -11.71
N LEU A 55 -11.08 -5.91 -10.75
CA LEU A 55 -10.74 -4.50 -10.90
C LEU A 55 -9.23 -4.24 -10.79
N ILE A 56 -8.40 -5.27 -10.60
CA ILE A 56 -6.95 -5.12 -10.45
C ILE A 56 -6.32 -4.59 -11.74
N ALA A 57 -5.48 -3.56 -11.64
CA ALA A 57 -4.66 -3.12 -12.76
C ALA A 57 -3.39 -3.98 -12.84
N LEU A 58 -3.05 -4.48 -14.03
CA LEU A 58 -1.83 -5.27 -14.21
C LEU A 58 -0.58 -4.36 -14.05
N PRO A 59 0.53 -4.90 -13.52
CA PRO A 59 1.77 -4.14 -13.44
C PRO A 59 2.32 -3.88 -14.85
N ASP A 60 2.75 -2.65 -15.08
CA ASP A 60 3.38 -2.24 -16.33
C ASP A 60 4.80 -2.81 -16.45
N ALA A 61 5.29 -2.97 -17.68
CA ALA A 61 6.59 -3.60 -17.93
C ALA A 61 7.79 -2.87 -17.28
N ASN A 62 7.64 -1.59 -16.96
CA ASN A 62 8.63 -0.75 -16.30
C ASN A 62 8.44 -0.69 -14.76
N GLU A 63 7.32 -1.15 -14.21
CA GLU A 63 7.01 -1.16 -12.78
C GLU A 63 7.61 -2.37 -12.08
N THR A 64 8.93 -2.49 -12.21
CA THR A 64 9.69 -3.64 -11.71
C THR A 64 10.60 -3.26 -10.55
N ARG A 65 10.45 -2.07 -9.97
CA ARG A 65 11.34 -1.58 -8.92
C ARG A 65 10.58 -1.06 -7.73
N ILE A 66 11.07 -1.38 -6.54
CA ILE A 66 10.59 -0.77 -5.29
C ILE A 66 11.08 0.67 -5.25
N VAL A 67 10.16 1.64 -5.29
CA VAL A 67 10.45 3.07 -5.23
C VAL A 67 10.28 3.65 -3.84
N ALA A 68 9.41 3.05 -3.03
CA ALA A 68 9.22 3.40 -1.63
C ALA A 68 8.85 2.16 -0.82
N VAL A 69 9.09 2.22 0.48
CA VAL A 69 8.73 1.15 1.43
C VAL A 69 8.02 1.75 2.62
N SER A 70 7.02 1.05 3.15
CA SER A 70 6.38 1.46 4.39
C SER A 70 6.22 0.32 5.37
N GLN A 71 6.11 0.69 6.64
CA GLN A 71 5.71 -0.19 7.72
C GLN A 71 4.45 0.38 8.39
N LEU A 72 3.38 -0.40 8.41
CA LEU A 72 2.20 -0.18 9.24
C LEU A 72 2.38 -0.84 10.59
N ARG A 73 2.38 -0.02 11.64
CA ARG A 73 2.33 -0.50 13.02
C ARG A 73 0.90 -0.54 13.50
N LEU A 74 0.33 -1.75 13.49
CA LEU A 74 -1.00 -2.03 14.01
C LEU A 74 -0.93 -2.29 15.51
N LYS A 75 -2.07 -2.15 16.20
CA LYS A 75 -2.19 -2.53 17.63
C LYS A 75 -2.07 -4.06 17.85
N GLN A 76 -2.19 -4.86 16.80
CA GLN A 76 -2.08 -6.32 16.84
C GLN A 76 -0.65 -6.79 16.59
N ALA A 77 -0.35 -8.03 16.99
CA ALA A 77 0.97 -8.63 16.77
C ALA A 77 1.22 -8.95 15.28
N GLY A 78 2.47 -8.81 14.85
CA GLY A 78 2.90 -8.96 13.45
C GLY A 78 3.31 -7.62 12.82
N GLY A 79 3.71 -7.66 11.55
CA GLY A 79 4.12 -6.49 10.78
C GLY A 79 3.42 -6.47 9.42
N LEU A 80 2.84 -5.32 9.06
CA LEU A 80 2.29 -5.08 7.74
C LEU A 80 3.21 -4.12 6.99
N TYR A 81 3.65 -4.50 5.80
CA TYR A 81 4.59 -3.72 4.99
C TYR A 81 3.99 -3.47 3.62
N ARG A 82 4.26 -2.29 3.03
CA ARG A 82 3.94 -2.02 1.63
C ARG A 82 5.24 -1.72 0.87
N TYR A 83 5.45 -2.41 -0.24
CA TYR A 83 6.55 -2.16 -1.17
C TYR A 83 5.97 -1.52 -2.42
N TYR A 84 6.12 -0.20 -2.52
CA TYR A 84 5.54 0.59 -3.60
C TYR A 84 6.35 0.41 -4.87
N LEU A 85 5.65 0.07 -5.95
CA LEU A 85 6.14 0.06 -7.33
C LEU A 85 5.85 1.41 -8.00
N ASP A 86 4.73 2.05 -7.62
CA ASP A 86 4.44 3.46 -7.85
C ASP A 86 3.76 4.05 -6.60
N THR A 87 4.15 5.25 -6.19
CA THR A 87 3.62 5.96 -5.01
C THR A 87 2.40 6.83 -5.33
N GLY A 88 2.00 6.91 -6.60
CA GLY A 88 0.85 7.69 -7.06
C GLY A 88 1.01 9.22 -6.99
N ASP A 89 2.14 9.72 -6.49
CA ASP A 89 2.40 11.16 -6.27
C ASP A 89 2.43 12.00 -7.58
N ARG A 90 2.41 11.35 -8.76
CA ARG A 90 2.49 11.97 -10.10
C ARG A 90 1.19 11.82 -10.90
N ASP A 91 0.04 11.94 -10.23
CA ASP A 91 -1.30 11.71 -10.81
C ASP A 91 -1.49 10.29 -11.36
N GLN A 92 -0.79 9.32 -10.76
CA GLN A 92 -0.90 7.90 -11.09
C GLN A 92 -1.56 7.17 -9.93
N GLN A 93 -2.12 5.99 -10.20
CA GLN A 93 -2.65 5.12 -9.16
C GLN A 93 -1.48 4.47 -8.40
N GLU A 94 -1.58 4.39 -7.07
CA GLU A 94 -0.61 3.65 -6.27
C GLU A 94 -0.63 2.17 -6.65
N LYS A 95 0.56 1.57 -6.76
CA LYS A 95 0.73 0.13 -6.96
C LYS A 95 1.77 -0.40 -5.99
N PHE A 96 1.43 -1.43 -5.23
CA PHE A 96 2.34 -1.95 -4.21
C PHE A 96 2.13 -3.43 -3.93
N LEU A 97 3.18 -4.08 -3.42
CA LEU A 97 3.05 -5.38 -2.75
C LEU A 97 2.80 -5.14 -1.27
N GLN A 98 1.69 -5.68 -0.75
CA GLN A 98 1.43 -5.73 0.69
C GLN A 98 1.93 -7.06 1.25
N ILE A 99 2.79 -6.99 2.27
CA ILE A 99 3.39 -8.16 2.93
C ILE A 99 2.94 -8.20 4.37
N TYR A 100 2.31 -9.30 4.77
CA TYR A 100 2.01 -9.57 6.18
C TYR A 100 3.00 -10.57 6.77
N GLN A 101 3.73 -10.11 7.78
CA GLN A 101 4.63 -10.90 8.59
C GLN A 101 3.94 -11.23 9.92
N ASN A 102 3.85 -12.51 10.24
CA ASN A 102 3.20 -12.96 11.47
C ASN A 102 4.07 -12.64 12.72
N ALA A 103 3.60 -13.04 13.90
CA ALA A 103 4.30 -12.80 15.16
C ALA A 103 5.65 -13.56 15.29
N SER A 104 5.88 -14.64 14.52
CA SER A 104 7.17 -15.36 14.48
C SER A 104 8.19 -14.70 13.53
N GLY A 105 7.80 -13.66 12.80
CA GLY A 105 8.66 -13.03 11.81
C GLY A 105 8.64 -13.74 10.45
N GLU A 106 7.70 -14.63 10.20
CA GLU A 106 7.56 -15.32 8.91
C GLU A 106 6.56 -14.59 8.03
N VAL A 107 6.89 -14.47 6.73
CA VAL A 107 5.94 -13.96 5.73
C VAL A 107 4.83 -14.99 5.60
N SER A 108 3.60 -14.56 5.86
CA SER A 108 2.43 -15.44 5.84
C SER A 108 1.52 -15.14 4.65
N GLU A 109 1.41 -13.87 4.26
CA GLU A 109 0.57 -13.45 3.13
C GLU A 109 1.25 -12.36 2.32
N ILE A 110 1.03 -12.40 1.01
CA ILE A 110 1.44 -11.37 0.05
C ILE A 110 0.23 -11.06 -0.84
N MET A 111 0.01 -9.78 -1.06
CA MET A 111 -1.04 -9.28 -1.94
C MET A 111 -0.45 -8.25 -2.91
N TYR A 112 -0.80 -8.36 -4.18
CA TYR A 112 -0.53 -7.30 -5.14
C TYR A 112 -1.72 -6.35 -5.17
N CYS A 113 -1.45 -5.07 -4.97
CA CYS A 113 -2.44 -4.05 -4.72
C CYS A 113 -2.33 -2.91 -5.74
N THR A 114 -3.48 -2.45 -6.25
CA THR A 114 -3.58 -1.24 -7.07
C THR A 114 -4.69 -0.34 -6.56
N GLN A 115 -4.39 0.96 -6.43
CA GLN A 115 -5.38 1.96 -6.08
C GLN A 115 -6.38 2.11 -7.22
N LEU A 116 -7.65 2.10 -6.86
CA LEU A 116 -8.76 2.24 -7.79
C LEU A 116 -9.27 3.69 -7.81
N ALA A 117 -9.44 4.28 -6.63
CA ALA A 117 -9.95 5.63 -6.48
C ALA A 117 -9.46 6.26 -5.17
N ARG A 118 -9.40 7.59 -5.16
CA ARG A 118 -9.17 8.41 -3.97
C ARG A 118 -10.34 9.37 -3.77
N VAL A 119 -10.82 9.45 -2.54
CA VAL A 119 -11.87 10.40 -2.12
C VAL A 119 -11.30 11.31 -1.04
N ILE A 120 -11.58 12.60 -1.13
CA ILE A 120 -11.22 13.57 -0.09
C ILE A 120 -12.52 13.90 0.67
N PRO A 121 -12.70 13.40 1.90
CA PRO A 121 -13.92 13.67 2.66
C PRO A 121 -13.95 15.15 3.08
N GLU A 122 -15.03 15.84 2.72
CA GLU A 122 -15.21 17.28 2.91
C GLU A 122 -15.86 17.62 4.25
N THR A 123 -16.66 16.68 4.79
CA THR A 123 -17.43 16.88 6.03
C THR A 123 -16.97 15.95 7.15
N ALA A 124 -17.21 16.35 8.40
CA ALA A 124 -16.94 15.50 9.55
C ALA A 124 -17.76 14.20 9.53
N GLU A 125 -18.96 14.25 8.96
CA GLU A 125 -19.85 13.10 8.79
C GLU A 125 -19.27 12.10 7.79
N GLU A 126 -18.73 12.58 6.66
CA GLU A 126 -18.01 11.74 5.69
C GLU A 126 -16.73 11.14 6.29
N GLN A 127 -15.97 11.95 7.04
CA GLN A 127 -14.77 11.45 7.72
C GLN A 127 -15.11 10.36 8.74
N ASP A 128 -16.19 10.53 9.50
CA ASP A 128 -16.67 9.52 10.44
C ASP A 128 -17.11 8.24 9.71
N ALA A 129 -17.84 8.37 8.59
CA ALA A 129 -18.24 7.23 7.77
C ALA A 129 -17.04 6.42 7.25
N TYR A 130 -15.89 7.04 7.03
CA TYR A 130 -14.67 6.35 6.61
C TYR A 130 -13.68 6.05 7.74
N THR A 131 -13.96 6.43 8.98
CA THR A 131 -13.13 6.03 10.15
C THR A 131 -13.85 5.07 11.08
N GLY A 132 -15.18 4.97 10.98
CA GLY A 132 -16.02 4.08 11.76
C GLY A 132 -16.15 4.46 13.23
N GLN A 133 -15.91 5.73 13.60
CA GLN A 133 -15.84 6.13 15.02
C GLN A 133 -17.23 6.10 15.69
N SER A 134 -18.30 6.39 14.95
CA SER A 134 -19.68 6.27 15.44
C SER A 134 -20.25 4.84 15.43
N GLY A 135 -19.48 3.84 14.99
CA GLY A 135 -19.96 2.45 14.91
C GLY A 135 -20.79 2.15 13.66
N SER A 136 -20.56 2.90 12.57
CA SER A 136 -21.17 2.69 11.26
C SER A 136 -20.22 3.10 10.13
N GLY A 137 -20.48 2.68 8.88
CA GLY A 137 -19.64 2.99 7.73
C GLY A 137 -18.47 2.02 7.58
N LEU A 138 -17.23 2.50 7.65
CA LEU A 138 -16.05 1.64 7.61
C LEU A 138 -16.09 0.69 8.81
N GLY A 139 -16.21 -0.62 8.53
CA GLY A 139 -16.44 -1.64 9.55
C GLY A 139 -17.82 -2.31 9.47
N ASP A 140 -18.75 -1.77 8.68
CA ASP A 140 -20.02 -2.42 8.37
C ASP A 140 -19.79 -3.79 7.72
N ARG A 141 -20.76 -4.69 7.87
CA ARG A 141 -20.68 -6.07 7.36
C ARG A 141 -20.41 -6.16 5.86
N SER A 142 -20.86 -5.19 5.07
CA SER A 142 -20.69 -5.18 3.62
C SER A 142 -20.44 -3.77 3.12
N TYR A 143 -19.76 -3.67 1.99
CA TYR A 143 -19.57 -2.43 1.26
C TYR A 143 -19.94 -2.65 -0.22
N THR A 144 -20.77 -1.78 -0.77
CA THR A 144 -21.13 -1.82 -2.20
C THR A 144 -20.35 -0.74 -2.93
N LEU A 145 -19.39 -1.17 -3.76
CA LEU A 145 -18.68 -0.28 -4.66
C LEU A 145 -19.57 0.03 -5.87
N SER A 146 -19.99 1.28 -6.01
CA SER A 146 -20.85 1.72 -7.11
C SER A 146 -20.05 1.82 -8.41
N ARG A 147 -20.67 1.41 -9.52
CA ARG A 147 -20.10 1.58 -10.86
C ARG A 147 -19.78 3.03 -11.18
N GLN A 148 -20.59 3.98 -10.65
CA GLN A 148 -20.40 5.41 -10.90
C GLN A 148 -19.19 6.00 -10.16
N GLN A 149 -18.65 5.30 -9.17
CA GLN A 149 -17.42 5.72 -8.49
C GLN A 149 -16.17 5.41 -9.34
N LEU A 150 -16.32 4.66 -10.43
CA LEU A 150 -15.23 4.28 -11.32
C LEU A 150 -15.30 5.10 -12.60
N ASP A 151 -14.21 5.81 -12.88
CA ASP A 151 -13.99 6.53 -14.14
C ASP A 151 -12.67 6.06 -14.78
N ASP A 152 -12.48 4.73 -14.84
CA ASP A 152 -11.30 4.14 -15.45
C ASP A 152 -11.66 3.53 -16.82
N PRO A 153 -11.20 4.13 -17.93
CA PRO A 153 -11.47 3.64 -19.28
C PRO A 153 -10.75 2.32 -19.61
N ALA A 154 -9.76 1.90 -18.80
CA ALA A 154 -9.07 0.62 -18.98
C ALA A 154 -9.86 -0.56 -18.43
N LEU A 155 -10.89 -0.32 -17.62
CA LEU A 155 -11.73 -1.38 -17.06
C LEU A 155 -12.81 -1.82 -18.05
N ASP A 156 -12.90 -3.13 -18.27
CA ASP A 156 -14.06 -3.73 -18.90
C ASP A 156 -15.22 -3.78 -17.90
N LEU A 157 -15.95 -2.67 -17.77
CA LEU A 157 -17.04 -2.54 -16.81
C LEU A 157 -18.20 -3.50 -17.11
N GLU A 158 -18.37 -3.97 -18.35
CA GLU A 158 -19.37 -5.01 -18.66
C GLU A 158 -18.92 -6.37 -18.13
N LEU A 159 -17.65 -6.74 -18.32
CA LEU A 159 -17.09 -7.94 -17.74
C LEU A 159 -17.18 -7.91 -16.20
N VAL A 160 -16.84 -6.78 -15.58
CA VAL A 160 -16.75 -6.64 -14.13
C VAL A 160 -18.13 -6.58 -13.46
N PHE A 161 -19.04 -5.72 -13.93
CA PHE A 161 -20.34 -5.48 -13.29
C PHE A 161 -21.48 -6.28 -13.91
N GLY A 162 -21.35 -6.71 -15.16
CA GLY A 162 -22.48 -7.22 -15.94
C GLY A 162 -23.62 -6.20 -15.97
N ALA A 163 -24.82 -6.66 -15.60
CA ALA A 163 -26.00 -5.80 -15.49
C ALA A 163 -26.11 -5.03 -14.15
N SER A 164 -25.26 -5.33 -13.17
CA SER A 164 -25.32 -4.71 -11.84
C SER A 164 -24.80 -3.28 -11.86
N GLN A 165 -25.34 -2.44 -10.96
CA GLN A 165 -24.87 -1.06 -10.76
C GLN A 165 -23.79 -0.94 -9.68
N GLY A 166 -23.50 -2.02 -8.96
CA GLY A 166 -22.52 -2.07 -7.90
C GLY A 166 -21.94 -3.47 -7.71
N LEU A 167 -20.85 -3.53 -6.96
CA LEU A 167 -20.19 -4.75 -6.53
C LEU A 167 -20.23 -4.84 -5.01
N ASP A 168 -20.82 -5.91 -4.50
CA ASP A 168 -20.89 -6.15 -3.07
C ASP A 168 -19.64 -6.89 -2.60
N TYR A 169 -18.97 -6.29 -1.61
CA TYR A 169 -17.91 -6.91 -0.85
C TYR A 169 -18.37 -7.14 0.59
N TRP A 170 -17.85 -8.20 1.20
CA TRP A 170 -18.15 -8.58 2.57
C TRP A 170 -16.93 -8.38 3.45
N ARG A 171 -17.11 -7.85 4.65
CA ARG A 171 -16.00 -7.58 5.56
C ARG A 171 -15.26 -8.89 5.90
N ASP A 172 -13.94 -8.90 5.71
CA ASP A 172 -13.06 -10.05 5.97
C ASP A 172 -12.21 -9.85 7.23
N ALA A 173 -12.86 -9.43 8.32
CA ALA A 173 -12.21 -9.16 9.59
C ALA A 173 -13.18 -9.27 10.77
N GLY A 174 -12.76 -9.91 11.87
CA GLY A 174 -13.58 -10.06 13.07
C GLY A 174 -14.78 -11.00 12.88
N ASP A 175 -15.83 -10.81 13.67
CA ASP A 175 -17.05 -11.62 13.60
C ASP A 175 -17.86 -11.27 12.33
N GLN A 176 -18.02 -12.23 11.43
CA GLN A 176 -18.78 -12.07 10.18
C GLN A 176 -20.29 -11.85 10.38
N GLN A 177 -20.84 -12.22 11.54
CA GLN A 177 -22.26 -12.00 11.85
C GLN A 177 -22.51 -10.67 12.56
N ALA A 178 -21.49 -10.06 13.15
CA ALA A 178 -21.62 -8.74 13.74
C ALA A 178 -21.98 -7.70 12.66
N PRO A 179 -23.00 -6.85 12.90
CA PRO A 179 -23.39 -5.83 11.93
C PRO A 179 -22.26 -4.83 11.66
N PHE A 180 -21.41 -4.60 12.67
CA PHE A 180 -20.29 -3.70 12.63
C PHE A 180 -19.10 -4.29 13.41
N VAL A 181 -17.89 -4.07 12.90
CA VAL A 181 -16.62 -4.33 13.59
C VAL A 181 -15.75 -3.09 13.43
N SER A 182 -15.19 -2.58 14.52
CA SER A 182 -14.33 -1.39 14.46
C SER A 182 -13.15 -1.60 13.50
N PRO A 183 -12.84 -0.61 12.63
CA PRO A 183 -11.68 -0.65 11.77
C PRO A 183 -10.37 -0.83 12.53
N PHE A 184 -9.42 -1.45 11.85
CA PHE A 184 -8.06 -1.49 12.34
C PHE A 184 -7.47 -0.08 12.30
N THR A 185 -6.65 0.24 13.30
CA THR A 185 -5.98 1.54 13.41
C THR A 185 -4.49 1.35 13.61
N GLY A 186 -3.70 2.22 12.99
CA GLY A 186 -2.25 2.15 13.07
C GLY A 186 -1.55 3.42 12.60
N THR A 187 -0.24 3.43 12.73
CA THR A 187 0.61 4.47 12.16
C THR A 187 1.45 3.87 11.05
N GLU A 188 1.43 4.51 9.89
CA GLU A 188 2.34 4.20 8.79
C GLU A 188 3.51 5.17 8.80
N THR A 189 4.70 4.63 8.52
CA THR A 189 5.87 5.41 8.15
C THR A 189 6.38 4.89 6.82
N ARG A 190 6.32 5.74 5.79
CA ARG A 190 6.82 5.47 4.45
C ARG A 190 8.16 6.16 4.26
N LEU A 191 9.11 5.44 3.69
CA LEU A 191 10.41 5.95 3.26
C LEU A 191 10.40 6.04 1.73
N ASP A 192 10.71 7.23 1.21
CA ASP A 192 10.75 7.49 -0.23
C ASP A 192 12.20 7.50 -0.77
N ASP A 193 13.19 7.42 0.14
CA ASP A 193 14.59 7.21 -0.21
C ASP A 193 15.29 6.31 0.81
N ALA A 194 16.38 5.68 0.36
CA ALA A 194 17.13 4.71 1.15
C ALA A 194 17.80 5.28 2.42
N SER A 195 18.00 6.60 2.50
CA SER A 195 18.55 7.26 3.68
C SER A 195 17.47 7.70 4.67
N GLY A 196 16.18 7.60 4.30
CA GLY A 196 15.04 7.99 5.12
C GLY A 196 14.91 9.49 5.36
N GLN A 197 15.48 10.31 4.47
CA GLN A 197 15.35 11.78 4.54
C GLN A 197 14.00 12.28 4.02
N THR A 198 13.42 11.53 3.10
CA THR A 198 12.13 11.77 2.45
C THR A 198 11.17 10.62 2.72
N GLY A 199 9.88 10.95 2.73
CA GLY A 199 8.83 10.04 3.13
C GLY A 199 7.64 10.74 3.74
N LEU A 200 6.74 9.96 4.31
CA LEU A 200 5.58 10.47 5.04
C LEU A 200 5.30 9.68 6.31
N ARG A 201 4.57 10.34 7.20
CA ARG A 201 4.00 9.72 8.40
C ARG A 201 2.52 10.01 8.45
N GLN A 202 1.72 8.97 8.63
CA GLN A 202 0.27 9.08 8.66
C GLN A 202 -0.36 8.14 9.68
N GLU A 203 -1.51 8.54 10.19
CA GLU A 203 -2.43 7.67 10.91
C GLU A 203 -3.38 7.03 9.91
N MET A 204 -3.71 5.76 10.11
CA MET A 204 -4.57 5.02 9.20
C MET A 204 -5.69 4.31 9.92
N TYR A 205 -6.86 4.32 9.29
CA TYR A 205 -8.00 3.47 9.57
C TYR A 205 -8.19 2.57 8.37
N PHE A 206 -8.26 1.25 8.55
CA PHE A 206 -8.50 0.36 7.43
C PHE A 206 -9.41 -0.80 7.78
N MET A 207 -10.16 -1.25 6.77
CA MET A 207 -10.96 -2.46 6.84
C MET A 207 -10.87 -3.21 5.51
N PRO A 208 -10.48 -4.50 5.52
CA PRO A 208 -10.54 -5.33 4.33
C PRO A 208 -11.96 -5.85 4.09
N TYR A 209 -12.39 -5.76 2.85
CA TYR A 209 -13.58 -6.42 2.35
C TYR A 209 -13.20 -7.37 1.22
N VAL A 210 -13.96 -8.44 1.03
CA VAL A 210 -13.67 -9.48 0.04
C VAL A 210 -14.90 -9.79 -0.79
N ARG A 211 -14.69 -10.09 -2.07
CA ARG A 211 -15.68 -10.73 -2.93
C ARG A 211 -15.04 -11.90 -3.66
N GLN A 212 -15.88 -12.83 -4.10
CA GLN A 212 -15.43 -13.95 -4.92
C GLN A 212 -15.60 -13.61 -6.40
N LEU A 213 -14.55 -13.81 -7.18
CA LEU A 213 -14.55 -13.68 -8.65
C LEU A 213 -15.18 -14.92 -9.31
N ARG A 214 -15.52 -14.82 -10.59
CA ARG A 214 -16.21 -15.90 -11.33
C ARG A 214 -15.46 -17.22 -11.35
N GLY A 215 -14.12 -17.17 -11.41
CA GLY A 215 -13.24 -18.35 -11.35
C GLY A 215 -12.99 -18.88 -9.93
N GLY A 216 -13.64 -18.32 -8.91
CA GLY A 216 -13.57 -18.76 -7.52
C GLY A 216 -12.45 -18.12 -6.69
N GLY A 217 -11.57 -17.34 -7.30
CA GLY A 217 -10.54 -16.56 -6.61
C GLY A 217 -11.13 -15.40 -5.81
N ASN A 218 -10.39 -14.93 -4.79
CA ASN A 218 -10.80 -13.80 -3.98
C ASN A 218 -10.20 -12.49 -4.52
N GLU A 219 -11.02 -11.46 -4.55
CA GLU A 219 -10.57 -10.07 -4.70
C GLU A 219 -10.88 -9.30 -3.44
N TYR A 220 -9.89 -8.56 -2.97
CA TYR A 220 -9.99 -7.71 -1.80
C TYR A 220 -10.20 -6.26 -2.21
N LEU A 221 -11.12 -5.59 -1.50
CA LEU A 221 -11.24 -4.15 -1.46
C LEU A 221 -10.72 -3.68 -0.10
N LEU A 222 -9.56 -3.05 -0.10
CA LEU A 222 -8.99 -2.41 1.07
C LEU A 222 -9.42 -0.95 1.05
N ILE A 223 -10.28 -0.57 2.00
CA ILE A 223 -10.65 0.83 2.18
C ILE A 223 -9.77 1.38 3.29
N THR A 224 -8.95 2.38 2.96
CA THR A 224 -7.99 2.98 3.88
C THR A 224 -8.18 4.48 3.99
N THR A 225 -8.50 4.96 5.18
CA THR A 225 -8.55 6.39 5.49
C THR A 225 -7.23 6.78 6.10
N GLU A 226 -6.53 7.70 5.44
CA GLU A 226 -5.18 8.11 5.80
C GLU A 226 -5.19 9.58 6.22
N ILE A 227 -4.67 9.85 7.42
CA ILE A 227 -4.52 11.19 7.98
C ILE A 227 -3.03 11.53 7.99
N VAL A 228 -2.61 12.31 7.00
CA VAL A 228 -1.22 12.70 6.83
C VAL A 228 -0.83 13.68 7.92
N HIS A 229 0.20 13.34 8.70
CA HIS A 229 0.75 14.21 9.74
C HIS A 229 1.92 15.06 9.25
N SER A 230 2.76 14.49 8.39
CA SER A 230 3.92 15.19 7.83
C SER A 230 4.42 14.51 6.55
N VAL A 231 4.93 15.31 5.63
CA VAL A 231 5.65 14.88 4.42
C VAL A 231 7.04 15.49 4.44
N ASN A 232 8.10 14.68 4.34
CA ASN A 232 9.50 15.11 4.45
C ASN A 232 9.78 15.95 5.71
N GLY A 233 9.09 15.62 6.81
CA GLY A 233 9.17 16.37 8.08
C GLY A 233 8.34 17.66 8.14
N ASP A 234 7.76 18.11 7.04
CA ASP A 234 6.90 19.29 6.98
C ASP A 234 5.48 18.97 7.47
N ARG A 235 5.11 19.55 8.60
CA ARG A 235 3.79 19.39 9.24
C ARG A 235 2.72 20.32 8.68
N SER A 236 3.05 21.24 7.79
CA SER A 236 2.05 22.07 7.09
C SER A 236 1.32 21.27 6.01
N LYS A 237 1.94 20.18 5.52
CA LYS A 237 1.37 19.25 4.53
C LYS A 237 0.47 18.19 5.17
N ARG A 238 -0.54 18.65 5.91
CA ARG A 238 -1.57 17.77 6.49
C ARG A 238 -2.73 17.61 5.52
N GLY A 239 -3.29 16.42 5.46
CA GLY A 239 -4.44 16.08 4.65
C GLY A 239 -5.13 14.85 5.20
N ILE A 240 -6.36 14.64 4.74
CA ILE A 240 -7.10 13.41 4.93
C ILE A 240 -7.60 12.95 3.56
N HIS A 241 -7.43 11.68 3.27
CA HIS A 241 -7.96 11.05 2.07
C HIS A 241 -8.36 9.62 2.37
N VAL A 242 -9.22 9.08 1.53
CA VAL A 242 -9.72 7.71 1.58
C VAL A 242 -9.35 7.05 0.27
N ASP A 243 -8.60 5.96 0.37
CA ASP A 243 -8.21 5.17 -0.78
C ASP A 243 -8.99 3.86 -0.84
N PHE A 244 -9.45 3.56 -2.05
CA PHE A 244 -10.02 2.29 -2.41
C PHE A 244 -8.95 1.52 -3.17
N VAL A 245 -8.46 0.44 -2.58
CA VAL A 245 -7.37 -0.35 -3.15
C VAL A 245 -7.87 -1.76 -3.43
N ILE A 246 -7.64 -2.23 -4.65
CA ILE A 246 -7.95 -3.61 -5.05
C ILE A 246 -6.72 -4.47 -4.82
N GLY A 247 -6.93 -5.62 -4.19
CA GLY A 247 -5.88 -6.55 -3.81
C GLY A 247 -6.13 -7.97 -4.28
N ILE A 248 -5.14 -8.58 -4.92
CA ILE A 248 -5.16 -9.99 -5.31
C ILE A 248 -4.05 -10.74 -4.55
N PRO A 249 -4.40 -11.78 -3.77
CA PRO A 249 -3.40 -12.63 -3.12
C PRO A 249 -2.47 -13.29 -4.14
N VAL A 250 -1.18 -13.32 -3.82
CA VAL A 250 -0.16 -13.97 -4.65
C VAL A 250 0.69 -14.89 -3.78
N GLU A 251 0.99 -16.08 -4.28
CA GLU A 251 1.81 -17.02 -3.54
C GLU A 251 3.27 -16.51 -3.50
N GLN A 252 3.94 -16.62 -2.36
CA GLN A 252 5.31 -16.12 -2.18
C GLN A 252 6.29 -16.67 -3.22
N GLN A 253 6.12 -17.89 -3.70
CA GLN A 253 6.98 -18.51 -4.73
C GLN A 253 6.87 -17.82 -6.10
N ARG A 254 5.85 -16.98 -6.31
CA ARG A 254 5.64 -16.20 -7.52
C ARG A 254 6.25 -14.80 -7.47
N ILE A 255 6.86 -14.44 -6.34
CA ILE A 255 7.53 -13.18 -6.12
C ILE A 255 9.04 -13.41 -6.01
N VAL A 256 9.80 -12.64 -6.78
CA VAL A 256 11.27 -12.58 -6.68
C VAL A 256 11.66 -11.13 -6.41
N ILE A 257 12.46 -10.90 -5.37
CA ILE A 257 13.00 -9.57 -5.04
C ILE A 257 14.53 -9.66 -5.01
N GLN A 258 15.21 -8.74 -5.71
CA GLN A 258 16.68 -8.70 -5.88
C GLN A 258 17.26 -7.31 -5.59
#